data_AF-A0A832B4K7-F1
#
_entry.id   AF-A0A832B4K7-F1
#
_cell.length_a   1.000
_cell.length_b   1.000
_cell.length_c   1.000
_cell.angle_alpha   90.00
_cell.angle_beta   90.00
_cell.angle_gamma   90.00
#
_symmetry.space_group_name_H-M   'P 1'
#
loop_
_entity.id
_entity.type
_entity.pdbx_description
1 polymer ?
#
loop_
_entity_poly.entity_id
_entity_poly.type
_entity_poly.pdbx_seq_one_letter_code
_entity_poly.pdbx_strand_id
1 'polypeptide(L)'
;MATLMRRRNGPRPAPDAMTLTEHLGELRRRLIICVVGFLIAAIVAYVFYPSILKFFEHPYCESLPKGHACALYVTGPLQAFGIRLNVTGYGGLVLGSPVILYQLWRFVTPGLKANEKRYAVPFVAATMTLFCFGAFVAWLTFPHALGFLHAVGGPGIKDIFSPTSYLGLILALMAIFGLTFEFPVVLVALELANVLTPARL
;
A
#
# COMPACT_ATOMS: atom_id res chain seq x y z
N MET A 1 50.15 8.41 -50.51
CA MET A 1 48.67 8.32 -50.54
C MET A 1 48.22 7.33 -49.48
N ALA A 2 47.94 7.80 -48.26
CA ALA A 2 47.29 6.98 -47.22
C ALA A 2 46.32 7.90 -46.48
N THR A 3 45.08 7.88 -46.94
CA THR A 3 43.98 8.72 -46.48
C THR A 3 43.59 8.32 -45.07
N LEU A 4 43.90 9.17 -44.09
CA LEU A 4 43.45 9.03 -42.71
C LEU A 4 41.92 9.11 -42.66
N MET A 5 41.25 7.96 -42.51
CA MET A 5 39.83 7.91 -42.19
C MET A 5 39.61 8.47 -40.78
N ARG A 6 39.29 9.76 -40.71
CA ARG A 6 38.81 10.46 -39.53
C ARG A 6 37.45 9.87 -39.14
N ARG A 7 37.45 8.94 -38.19
CA ARG A 7 36.24 8.43 -37.52
C ARG A 7 35.51 9.61 -36.89
N ARG A 8 34.42 10.04 -37.53
CA ARG A 8 33.52 11.09 -37.05
C ARG A 8 32.70 10.51 -35.90
N ASN A 9 33.15 10.73 -34.67
CA ASN A 9 32.33 10.50 -33.49
C ASN A 9 31.09 11.39 -33.60
N GLY A 10 29.92 10.76 -33.81
CA GLY A 10 28.63 11.43 -33.73
C GLY A 10 28.42 12.03 -32.33
N PRO A 11 27.57 13.06 -32.19
CA PRO A 11 27.29 13.68 -30.91
C PRO A 11 26.75 12.61 -29.94
N ARG A 12 27.39 12.45 -28.78
CA ARG A 12 26.83 11.66 -27.69
C ARG A 12 25.52 12.34 -27.26
N PRO A 13 24.37 11.65 -27.22
CA PRO A 13 23.12 12.26 -26.76
C PRO A 13 23.29 12.74 -25.31
N ALA A 14 22.69 13.89 -25.02
CA ALA A 14 22.78 14.53 -23.71
C ALA A 14 22.20 13.59 -22.62
N PRO A 15 22.79 13.54 -21.41
CA PRO A 15 22.38 12.61 -20.35
C PRO A 15 20.94 12.74 -19.82
N ASP A 16 20.22 13.82 -20.16
CA ASP A 16 18.96 14.21 -19.52
C ASP A 16 17.71 14.21 -20.43
N ALA A 17 17.79 13.69 -21.66
CA ALA A 17 16.63 13.57 -22.54
C ALA A 17 16.24 12.10 -22.73
N MET A 18 15.64 11.47 -21.70
CA MET A 18 14.94 10.21 -21.93
C MET A 18 13.77 10.46 -22.87
N THR A 19 13.63 9.60 -23.88
CA THR A 19 12.45 9.60 -24.74
C THR A 19 11.23 9.11 -23.97
N LEU A 20 10.01 9.57 -24.28
CA LEU A 20 8.77 9.07 -23.65
C LEU A 20 8.64 7.54 -23.77
N THR A 21 9.17 6.98 -24.86
CA THR A 21 9.26 5.53 -25.09
C THR A 21 10.17 4.82 -24.10
N GLU A 22 11.28 5.42 -23.69
CA GLU A 22 12.17 4.87 -22.65
C GLU A 22 11.52 4.96 -21.27
N HIS A 23 10.83 6.05 -20.95
CA HIS A 23 10.14 6.21 -19.66
C HIS A 23 8.99 5.20 -19.49
N LEU A 24 8.22 4.93 -20.54
CA LEU A 24 7.21 3.87 -20.55
C LEU A 24 7.82 2.47 -20.44
N GLY A 25 8.98 2.23 -21.07
CA GLY A 25 9.73 0.98 -20.92
C GLY A 25 10.18 0.75 -19.48
N GLU A 26 10.61 1.82 -18.81
CA GLU A 26 10.99 1.79 -17.40
C GLU A 26 9.78 1.52 -16.48
N LEU A 27 8.63 2.15 -16.74
CA LEU A 27 7.38 1.90 -16.02
C LEU A 27 7.00 0.42 -16.08
N ARG A 28 7.00 -0.19 -17.28
CA ARG A 28 6.67 -1.60 -17.46
C ARG A 28 7.56 -2.51 -16.63
N ARG A 29 8.88 -2.29 -16.69
CA ARG A 29 9.85 -3.09 -15.92
C ARG A 29 9.61 -2.98 -14.42
N ARG A 30 9.34 -1.78 -13.93
CA ARG A 30 9.08 -1.54 -12.50
C ARG A 30 7.76 -2.14 -12.05
N LEU A 31 6.70 -2.01 -12.86
CA LEU A 31 5.40 -2.62 -12.60
C LEU A 31 5.52 -4.14 -12.46
N ILE A 32 6.29 -4.80 -13.34
CA ILE A 32 6.54 -6.25 -13.23
C ILE A 32 7.22 -6.58 -11.89
N ILE A 33 8.21 -5.79 -11.45
CA ILE A 33 8.88 -6.02 -10.17
C ILE A 33 7.90 -5.82 -8.99
N CYS A 34 7.03 -4.81 -9.04
CA CYS A 34 5.98 -4.59 -8.04
C CYS A 34 5.01 -5.77 -7.99
N VAL A 35 4.56 -6.26 -9.14
CA VAL A 35 3.64 -7.42 -9.23
C VAL A 35 4.30 -8.68 -8.70
N VAL A 36 5.54 -8.97 -9.06
CA VAL A 36 6.28 -10.14 -8.55
C VAL A 36 6.50 -10.02 -7.04
N GLY A 37 6.91 -8.84 -6.55
CA GLY A 37 7.08 -8.58 -5.13
C GLY A 37 5.78 -8.76 -4.34
N PHE A 38 4.67 -8.25 -4.87
CA PHE A 38 3.33 -8.44 -4.33
C PHE A 38 2.94 -9.92 -4.30
N LEU A 39 3.14 -10.67 -5.38
CA LEU A 39 2.79 -12.09 -5.44
C LEU A 39 3.60 -12.92 -4.42
N ILE A 40 4.90 -12.66 -4.29
CA ILE A 40 5.74 -13.31 -3.27
C ILE A 40 5.22 -12.98 -1.87
N ALA A 41 4.95 -11.70 -1.60
CA ALA A 41 4.42 -11.27 -0.30
C ALA A 41 3.03 -11.86 -0.01
N ALA A 42 2.16 -11.99 -1.03
CA ALA A 42 0.85 -12.60 -0.91
C ALA A 42 0.94 -14.11 -0.62
N ILE A 43 1.90 -14.83 -1.23
CA ILE A 43 2.18 -16.23 -0.90
C ILE A 43 2.65 -16.37 0.55
N VAL A 44 3.53 -15.48 1.01
CA VAL A 44 3.95 -15.45 2.42
C VAL A 44 2.75 -15.20 3.32
N ALA A 45 1.93 -14.19 3.03
CA ALA A 45 0.69 -13.92 3.78
C ALA A 45 -0.28 -15.11 3.77
N TYR A 46 -0.34 -15.88 2.67
CA TYR A 46 -1.15 -17.10 2.58
C TYR A 46 -0.68 -18.18 3.54
N VAL A 47 0.63 -18.40 3.66
CA VAL A 47 1.20 -19.36 4.62
C VAL A 47 0.89 -18.92 6.07
N PHE A 48 0.97 -17.63 6.36
CA PHE A 48 0.70 -17.06 7.69
C PHE A 48 -0.78 -16.72 7.96
N TYR A 49 -1.69 -17.03 7.03
CA TYR A 49 -3.11 -16.77 7.14
C TYR A 49 -3.74 -17.12 8.51
N PRO A 50 -3.53 -18.32 9.10
CA PRO A 50 -4.19 -18.66 10.37
C PRO A 50 -3.75 -17.76 11.52
N SER A 51 -2.51 -17.29 11.53
CA SER A 51 -2.00 -16.37 12.54
C SER A 51 -2.57 -14.96 12.34
N ILE A 52 -2.65 -14.51 11.08
CA ILE A 52 -3.24 -13.22 10.72
C ILE A 52 -4.73 -13.19 11.12
N LEU A 53 -5.46 -14.28 10.85
CA LEU A 53 -6.88 -14.37 11.20
C LEU A 53 -7.10 -14.26 12.71
N LYS A 54 -6.33 -15.00 13.52
CA LYS A 54 -6.38 -14.91 14.99
C LYS A 54 -6.08 -13.51 15.51
N PHE A 55 -5.15 -12.80 14.86
CA PHE A 55 -4.86 -11.42 15.22
C PHE A 55 -6.11 -10.55 15.02
N PHE A 56 -6.77 -10.62 13.86
CA PHE A 56 -7.98 -9.85 13.56
C PHE A 56 -9.24 -10.27 14.36
N GLU A 57 -9.28 -11.51 14.88
CA GLU A 57 -10.34 -11.98 15.77
C GLU A 57 -10.29 -11.32 17.17
N HIS A 58 -9.12 -10.87 17.62
CA HIS A 58 -8.97 -10.27 18.95
C HIS A 58 -9.85 -9.03 19.18
N PRO A 59 -9.84 -7.99 18.32
CA PRO A 59 -10.68 -6.80 18.51
C PRO A 59 -12.17 -7.13 18.37
N TYR A 60 -12.52 -8.18 17.63
CA TYR A 60 -13.89 -8.68 17.58
C TYR A 60 -14.30 -9.19 18.96
N CYS A 61 -13.56 -10.13 19.54
CA CYS A 61 -13.91 -10.73 20.83
C CYS A 61 -14.01 -9.70 21.96
N GLU A 62 -13.19 -8.64 21.94
CA GLU A 62 -13.24 -7.57 22.95
C GLU A 62 -14.46 -6.65 22.80
N SER A 63 -14.96 -6.48 21.58
CA SER A 63 -16.13 -5.64 21.29
C SER A 63 -17.46 -6.30 21.63
N LEU A 64 -17.48 -7.62 21.87
CA LEU A 64 -18.71 -8.34 22.23
C LEU A 64 -19.05 -8.19 23.72
N PRO A 65 -20.35 -8.07 24.08
CA PRO A 65 -20.79 -8.13 25.47
C PRO A 65 -20.36 -9.45 26.13
N LYS A 66 -19.89 -9.38 27.39
CA LYS A 66 -19.48 -10.55 28.17
C LYS A 66 -20.59 -11.61 28.19
N GLY A 67 -20.35 -12.77 27.58
CA GLY A 67 -21.30 -13.90 27.54
C GLY A 67 -21.65 -14.41 26.14
N HIS A 68 -21.25 -13.73 25.07
CA HIS A 68 -21.40 -14.25 23.70
C HIS A 68 -20.18 -15.06 23.27
N ALA A 69 -20.42 -16.18 22.55
CA ALA A 69 -19.35 -16.98 21.96
C ALA A 69 -18.63 -16.14 20.89
N CYS A 70 -17.33 -15.92 21.06
CA CYS A 70 -16.51 -15.29 20.03
C CYS A 70 -16.34 -16.27 18.86
N ALA A 71 -17.29 -16.25 17.92
CA ALA A 71 -17.30 -17.11 16.76
C ALA A 71 -17.79 -16.31 15.55
N LEU A 72 -16.98 -16.30 14.49
CA LEU A 72 -17.35 -15.75 13.20
C LEU A 72 -18.14 -16.80 12.41
N TYR A 73 -19.36 -16.47 12.02
CA TYR A 73 -20.26 -17.40 11.33
C TYR A 73 -20.10 -17.28 9.82
N VAL A 74 -19.57 -18.34 9.21
CA VAL A 74 -19.49 -18.45 7.74
C VAL A 74 -20.87 -18.86 7.23
N THR A 75 -21.48 -18.05 6.38
CA THR A 75 -22.85 -18.26 5.88
C THR A 75 -22.93 -18.87 4.48
N GLY A 76 -21.78 -19.11 3.82
CA GLY A 76 -21.75 -19.79 2.52
C GLY A 76 -20.42 -20.47 2.19
N PRO A 77 -20.42 -21.49 1.30
CA PRO A 77 -19.22 -22.30 1.02
C PRO A 77 -18.10 -21.50 0.34
N LEU A 78 -18.43 -20.51 -0.48
CA LEU A 78 -17.45 -19.64 -1.15
C LEU A 78 -16.87 -18.55 -0.23
N GLN A 79 -17.50 -18.27 0.93
CA GLN A 79 -17.04 -17.19 1.81
C GLN A 79 -15.69 -17.49 2.43
N ALA A 80 -15.45 -18.74 2.87
CA ALA A 80 -14.16 -19.14 3.44
C ALA A 80 -13.01 -18.93 2.44
N PHE A 81 -13.25 -19.19 1.15
CA PHE A 81 -12.29 -18.93 0.10
C PHE A 81 -12.08 -17.42 -0.15
N GLY A 82 -13.15 -16.65 -0.25
CA GLY A 82 -13.08 -15.20 -0.42
C GLY A 82 -12.35 -14.50 0.72
N ILE A 83 -12.58 -14.93 1.96
CA ILE A 83 -11.88 -14.41 3.15
C ILE A 83 -10.38 -14.65 3.03
N ARG A 84 -9.97 -15.88 2.69
CA ARG A 84 -8.56 -16.20 2.49
C ARG A 84 -7.95 -15.29 1.44
N LEU A 85 -8.56 -15.19 0.27
CA LEU A 85 -8.04 -14.33 -0.81
C LEU A 85 -7.91 -12.87 -0.39
N ASN A 86 -8.92 -12.31 0.27
CA ASN A 86 -8.90 -10.91 0.72
C ASN A 86 -7.81 -10.67 1.76
N VAL A 87 -7.72 -11.52 2.79
CA VAL A 87 -6.71 -11.40 3.85
C VAL A 87 -5.31 -11.55 3.27
N THR A 88 -5.09 -12.49 2.36
CA THR A 88 -3.76 -12.71 1.76
C THR A 88 -3.42 -11.67 0.71
N GLY A 89 -4.40 -11.12 0.01
CA GLY A 89 -4.22 -10.01 -0.92
C GLY A 89 -3.82 -8.74 -0.18
N TYR A 90 -4.58 -8.34 0.84
CA TYR A 90 -4.22 -7.18 1.66
C TYR A 90 -2.94 -7.42 2.46
N GLY A 91 -2.77 -8.59 3.06
CA GLY A 91 -1.52 -8.96 3.74
C GLY A 91 -0.32 -8.90 2.80
N GLY A 92 -0.48 -9.35 1.55
CA GLY A 92 0.52 -9.24 0.50
C GLY A 92 0.81 -7.80 0.09
N LEU A 93 -0.21 -6.92 0.04
CA LEU A 93 0.00 -5.49 -0.20
C LEU A 93 0.79 -4.84 0.94
N VAL A 94 0.45 -5.13 2.20
CA VAL A 94 1.13 -4.58 3.37
C VAL A 94 2.58 -5.08 3.46
N LEU A 95 2.80 -6.40 3.33
CA LEU A 95 4.13 -7.00 3.38
C LEU A 95 4.98 -6.64 2.13
N GLY A 96 4.34 -6.50 0.97
CA GLY A 96 4.95 -6.10 -0.29
C GLY A 96 5.14 -4.59 -0.44
N SER A 97 4.53 -3.79 0.44
CA SER A 97 4.63 -2.32 0.43
C SER A 97 6.07 -1.78 0.36
N PRO A 98 7.10 -2.34 1.03
CA PRO A 98 8.46 -1.81 0.92
C PRO A 98 8.96 -1.82 -0.53
N VAL A 99 8.70 -2.91 -1.24
CA VAL A 99 9.15 -3.11 -2.63
C VAL A 99 8.34 -2.23 -3.58
N ILE A 100 7.02 -2.20 -3.41
CA ILE A 100 6.11 -1.41 -4.24
C ILE A 100 6.45 0.09 -4.12
N LEU A 101 6.52 0.58 -2.89
CA LEU A 101 6.83 1.99 -2.61
C LEU A 101 8.22 2.37 -3.08
N TYR A 102 9.23 1.52 -2.86
CA TYR A 102 10.58 1.77 -3.35
C TYR A 102 10.62 1.95 -4.89
N GLN A 103 9.94 1.07 -5.63
CA GLN A 103 9.94 1.14 -7.09
C GLN A 103 9.11 2.31 -7.62
N LEU A 104 8.01 2.65 -6.94
CA LEU A 104 7.18 3.80 -7.25
C LEU A 104 7.96 5.10 -7.05
N TRP A 105 8.60 5.29 -5.89
CA TRP A 105 9.41 6.48 -5.62
C TRP A 105 10.60 6.62 -6.56
N ARG A 106 11.27 5.51 -6.88
CA ARG A 106 12.39 5.48 -7.82
C ARG A 106 11.94 5.73 -9.28
N PHE A 107 10.65 5.63 -9.60
CA PHE A 107 10.09 6.04 -10.89
C PHE A 107 9.76 7.53 -10.94
N VAL A 108 9.39 8.13 -9.80
CA VAL A 108 9.07 9.58 -9.68
C VAL A 108 10.33 10.45 -9.54
N THR A 109 11.34 10.00 -8.78
CA THR A 109 12.61 10.72 -8.56
C THR A 109 13.49 11.02 -9.78
N PRO A 110 13.48 10.31 -10.94
CA PRO A 110 14.27 10.72 -12.09
C PRO A 110 13.84 12.06 -12.69
N GLY A 111 12.67 12.60 -12.32
CA GLY A 111 12.28 13.98 -12.65
C GLY A 111 12.93 15.07 -11.79
N LEU A 112 13.66 14.70 -10.72
CA LEU A 112 14.35 15.63 -9.81
C LEU A 112 15.82 15.80 -10.17
N LYS A 113 16.43 16.92 -9.73
CA LYS A 113 17.82 17.28 -10.06
C LYS A 113 18.78 16.19 -9.56
N ALA A 114 19.92 16.02 -10.23
CA ALA A 114 20.92 14.98 -9.90
C ALA A 114 21.34 14.96 -8.41
N ASN A 115 21.33 16.11 -7.74
CA ASN A 115 21.66 16.26 -6.31
C ASN A 115 20.53 15.81 -5.36
N GLU A 116 19.29 15.70 -5.84
CA GLU A 116 18.11 15.34 -5.05
C GLU A 116 17.83 13.83 -5.05
N LYS A 117 18.50 13.06 -5.90
CA LYS A 117 18.41 11.58 -5.93
C LYS A 117 18.74 10.92 -4.58
N ARG A 118 19.52 11.60 -3.72
CA ARG A 118 19.84 11.12 -2.36
C ARG A 118 18.62 11.08 -1.44
N TYR A 119 17.57 11.86 -1.73
CA TYR A 119 16.35 11.89 -0.93
C TYR A 119 15.42 10.69 -1.18
N ALA A 120 15.64 9.88 -2.23
CA ALA A 120 14.80 8.72 -2.51
C ALA A 120 14.73 7.73 -1.33
N VAL A 121 15.84 7.51 -0.64
CA VAL A 121 15.92 6.57 0.51
C VAL A 121 15.14 7.07 1.72
N PRO A 122 15.35 8.31 2.23
CA PRO A 122 14.56 8.82 3.36
C PRO A 122 13.07 8.96 3.02
N PHE A 123 12.70 9.23 1.76
CA PHE A 123 11.29 9.22 1.34
C PHE A 123 10.65 7.84 1.50
N VAL A 124 11.30 6.78 1.03
CA VAL A 124 10.79 5.41 1.16
C VAL A 124 10.67 5.01 2.65
N ALA A 125 11.67 5.37 3.47
CA ALA A 125 11.63 5.10 4.91
C ALA A 125 10.49 5.86 5.62
N ALA A 126 10.27 7.13 5.24
CA ALA A 126 9.16 7.92 5.73
C ALA A 126 7.80 7.32 5.32
N THR A 127 7.60 6.98 4.03
CA THR A 127 6.35 6.36 3.56
C THR A 127 6.09 5.04 4.29
N MET A 128 7.09 4.18 4.47
CA MET A 128 6.94 2.95 5.25
C MET A 128 6.49 3.22 6.69
N THR A 129 7.11 4.19 7.35
CA THR A 129 6.79 4.56 8.73
C THR A 129 5.37 5.11 8.82
N LEU A 130 4.99 6.01 7.91
CA LEU A 130 3.66 6.60 7.89
C LEU A 130 2.58 5.59 7.51
N PHE A 131 2.84 4.66 6.59
CA PHE A 131 1.90 3.60 6.22
C PHE A 131 1.62 2.68 7.41
N CYS A 132 2.68 2.23 8.11
CA CYS A 132 2.55 1.44 9.34
C CYS A 132 1.78 2.21 10.43
N PHE A 133 2.06 3.51 10.57
CA PHE A 133 1.36 4.37 11.52
C PHE A 133 -0.13 4.54 11.16
N GLY A 134 -0.46 4.72 9.87
CA GLY A 134 -1.84 4.77 9.40
C GLY A 134 -2.59 3.47 9.65
N ALA A 135 -1.97 2.31 9.41
CA ALA A 135 -2.55 1.00 9.73
C ALA A 135 -2.79 0.81 11.24
N PHE A 136 -1.86 1.30 12.07
CA PHE A 136 -2.03 1.29 13.53
C PHE A 136 -3.17 2.20 13.99
N VAL A 137 -3.29 3.40 13.43
CA VAL A 137 -4.42 4.30 13.70
C VAL A 137 -5.75 3.66 13.29
N ALA A 138 -5.81 3.01 12.11
CA ALA A 138 -7.00 2.29 11.68
C ALA A 138 -7.42 1.20 12.68
N TRP A 139 -6.46 0.45 13.22
CA TRP A 139 -6.72 -0.55 14.26
C TRP A 139 -7.34 0.08 15.53
N LEU A 140 -6.81 1.22 15.98
CA LEU A 140 -7.35 1.94 17.15
C LEU A 140 -8.76 2.52 16.91
N THR A 141 -9.03 2.98 15.69
CA THR A 141 -10.33 3.56 15.32
C THR A 141 -11.39 2.49 15.05
N PHE A 142 -10.98 1.26 14.70
CA PHE A 142 -11.90 0.19 14.31
C PHE A 142 -13.01 -0.15 15.34
N PRO A 143 -12.73 -0.30 16.65
CA PRO A 143 -13.77 -0.52 17.66
C PRO A 143 -14.79 0.62 17.74
N HIS A 144 -14.34 1.87 17.54
CA HIS A 144 -15.22 3.04 17.53
C HIS A 144 -16.14 3.03 16.31
N ALA A 145 -15.63 2.60 15.15
CA ALA A 145 -16.45 2.41 13.95
C ALA A 145 -17.52 1.35 14.17
N LEU A 146 -17.19 0.21 14.80
CA LEU A 146 -18.17 -0.82 15.17
C LEU A 146 -19.21 -0.32 16.17
N GLY A 147 -18.78 0.42 17.21
CA GLY A 147 -19.70 1.02 18.17
C GLY A 147 -20.68 2.01 17.53
N PHE A 148 -20.20 2.80 16.55
CA PHE A 148 -21.05 3.68 15.76
C PHE A 148 -22.06 2.89 14.89
N LEU A 149 -21.61 1.86 14.18
CA LEU A 149 -22.48 0.97 13.39
C LEU A 149 -23.58 0.33 14.24
N HIS A 150 -23.23 -0.13 15.45
CA HIS A 150 -24.18 -0.68 16.41
C HIS A 150 -25.20 0.38 16.87
N ALA A 151 -24.74 1.58 17.21
CA ALA A 151 -25.61 2.68 17.65
C ALA A 151 -26.59 3.11 16.55
N VAL A 152 -26.18 3.08 15.28
CA VAL A 152 -27.04 3.38 14.12
C VAL A 152 -28.10 2.30 13.88
N GLY A 153 -27.81 1.03 14.20
CA GLY A 153 -28.76 -0.09 14.05
C GLY A 153 -29.97 -0.01 15.00
N GLY A 154 -29.84 0.66 16.15
CA GLY A 154 -30.91 0.88 17.10
C GLY A 154 -31.12 -0.26 18.13
N PRO A 155 -31.88 -0.01 19.22
CA PRO A 155 -31.91 -0.84 20.43
C PRO A 155 -32.59 -2.22 20.31
N GLY A 156 -32.94 -2.68 19.11
CA GLY A 156 -33.61 -3.97 18.86
C GLY A 156 -32.85 -4.93 17.95
N ILE A 157 -31.72 -4.51 17.38
CA ILE A 157 -30.95 -5.33 16.42
C ILE A 157 -29.83 -6.07 17.16
N LYS A 158 -29.81 -7.40 17.02
CA LYS A 158 -28.68 -8.22 17.43
C LYS A 158 -27.70 -8.30 16.26
N ASP A 159 -26.55 -7.66 16.40
CA ASP A 159 -25.53 -7.67 15.36
C ASP A 159 -24.84 -9.02 15.27
N ILE A 160 -25.00 -9.67 14.12
CA ILE A 160 -24.30 -10.90 13.76
C ILE A 160 -23.38 -10.54 12.59
N PHE A 161 -22.07 -10.55 12.85
CA PHE A 161 -21.09 -10.19 11.83
C PHE A 161 -20.60 -11.43 11.09
N SER A 162 -20.74 -11.40 9.76
CA SER A 162 -20.05 -12.39 8.92
C SER A 162 -18.56 -12.07 8.85
N PRO A 163 -17.66 -13.07 8.83
CA PRO A 163 -16.23 -12.85 8.71
C PRO A 163 -15.84 -12.12 7.43
N THR A 164 -16.59 -12.29 6.33
CA THR A 164 -16.38 -11.53 5.09
C THR A 164 -16.59 -10.04 5.28
N SER A 165 -17.70 -9.64 5.91
CA SER A 165 -18.02 -8.22 6.11
C SER A 165 -17.11 -7.59 7.15
N TYR A 166 -16.85 -8.31 8.24
CA TYR A 166 -15.98 -7.85 9.33
C TYR A 166 -14.54 -7.65 8.85
N LEU A 167 -13.94 -8.67 8.22
CA LEU A 167 -12.57 -8.57 7.72
C LEU A 167 -12.48 -7.59 6.54
N GLY A 168 -13.50 -7.53 5.68
CA GLY A 168 -13.56 -6.54 4.61
C GLY A 168 -13.53 -5.11 5.16
N LEU A 169 -14.27 -4.82 6.23
CA LEU A 169 -14.33 -3.50 6.85
C LEU A 169 -12.97 -3.09 7.45
N ILE A 170 -12.35 -3.95 8.26
CA ILE A 170 -11.05 -3.62 8.89
C ILE A 170 -9.94 -3.47 7.84
N LEU A 171 -9.91 -4.34 6.82
CA LEU A 171 -8.92 -4.26 5.76
C LEU A 171 -9.11 -3.00 4.90
N ALA A 172 -10.36 -2.63 4.59
CA ALA A 172 -10.66 -1.39 3.89
C ALA A 172 -10.27 -0.15 4.71
N LEU A 173 -10.55 -0.14 6.01
CA LEU A 173 -10.14 0.94 6.90
C LEU A 173 -8.61 1.06 6.97
N MET A 174 -7.89 -0.05 7.16
CA MET A 174 -6.42 -0.05 7.15
C MET A 174 -5.86 0.50 5.84
N ALA A 175 -6.46 0.13 4.70
CA ALA A 175 -6.02 0.61 3.40
C ALA A 175 -6.29 2.11 3.20
N ILE A 176 -7.48 2.59 3.58
CA ILE A 176 -7.84 4.01 3.46
C ILE A 176 -6.94 4.86 4.36
N PHE A 177 -6.83 4.53 5.65
CA PHE A 177 -5.98 5.27 6.57
C PHE A 177 -4.51 5.18 6.18
N GLY A 178 -4.00 4.00 5.79
CA GLY A 178 -2.63 3.83 5.30
C GLY A 178 -2.35 4.77 4.12
N LEU A 179 -3.21 4.77 3.10
CA LEU A 179 -3.08 5.65 1.93
C LEU A 179 -3.21 7.14 2.28
N THR A 180 -4.13 7.51 3.17
CA THR A 180 -4.27 8.90 3.63
C THR A 180 -2.98 9.38 4.32
N PHE A 181 -2.32 8.54 5.09
CA PHE A 181 -1.06 8.88 5.74
C PHE A 181 0.13 8.97 4.78
N GLU A 182 0.02 8.47 3.55
CA GLU A 182 1.04 8.72 2.52
C GLU A 182 0.91 10.11 1.89
N PHE A 183 -0.26 10.76 1.99
CA PHE A 183 -0.53 12.06 1.39
C PHE A 183 0.47 13.16 1.78
N PRO A 184 0.86 13.33 3.06
CA PRO A 184 1.89 14.30 3.45
C PRO A 184 3.24 14.06 2.75
N VAL A 185 3.63 12.79 2.58
CA VAL A 185 4.90 12.45 1.92
C VAL A 185 4.84 12.80 0.43
N VAL A 186 3.70 12.53 -0.20
CA VAL A 186 3.45 12.91 -1.60
C VAL A 186 3.48 14.42 -1.78
N LEU A 187 2.87 15.20 -0.88
CA LEU A 187 2.90 16.66 -0.93
C LEU A 187 4.33 17.21 -0.85
N VAL A 188 5.13 16.75 0.11
CA VAL A 188 6.53 17.17 0.25
C VAL A 188 7.35 16.81 -0.99
N ALA A 189 7.09 15.65 -1.60
CA ALA A 189 7.75 15.28 -2.83
C ALA A 189 7.35 16.16 -4.04
N LEU A 190 6.08 16.55 -4.13
CA LEU A 190 5.59 17.45 -5.18
C LEU A 190 6.13 18.88 -5.03
N GLU A 191 6.32 19.35 -3.80
CA GLU A 191 6.98 20.62 -3.49
C GLU A 191 8.44 20.59 -3.95
N LEU A 192 9.20 19.54 -3.62
CA LEU A 192 10.59 19.38 -4.07
C LEU A 192 10.69 19.27 -5.60
N ALA A 193 9.72 18.64 -6.25
CA ALA A 193 9.62 18.59 -7.71
C ALA A 193 9.29 19.97 -8.35
N ASN A 194 9.10 21.03 -7.55
CA ASN A 194 8.66 22.36 -7.98
C ASN A 194 7.31 22.34 -8.75
N VAL A 195 6.49 21.31 -8.55
CA VAL A 195 5.15 21.21 -9.14
C VAL A 195 4.15 22.05 -8.33
N LEU A 196 4.34 22.11 -7.01
CA LEU A 196 3.55 22.92 -6.09
C LEU A 196 4.40 24.05 -5.52
N THR A 197 3.86 25.27 -5.54
CA THR A 197 4.44 26.43 -4.86
C THR A 197 3.74 26.59 -3.50
N PRO A 198 4.44 26.90 -2.40
CA PRO A 198 3.85 27.03 -1.05
C PRO A 198 2.67 28.01 -0.97
N ALA A 199 2.58 28.96 -1.89
CA ALA A 199 1.48 29.92 -2.00
C ALA A 199 0.16 29.34 -2.57
N ARG A 200 0.13 28.07 -2.97
CA ARG A 200 -1.03 27.38 -3.58
C ARG A 200 -1.57 26.23 -2.74
N LEU A 201 -0.99 25.98 -1.56
CA LEU A 201 -1.44 25.04 -0.53
C LEU A 201 -2.26 25.78 0.52
#